data_AF-A0A543JN98-F1
#
_entry.id   AF-A0A543JN98-F1
#
_cell.length_a   1.000
_cell.length_b   1.000
_cell.length_c   1.000
_cell.angle_alpha   90.00
_cell.angle_beta   90.00
_cell.angle_gamma   90.00
#
_symmetry.space_group_name_H-M   'P 1'
#
loop_
_entity.id
_entity.type
_entity.pdbx_description
1 polymer ?
#
loop_
_entity_poly.entity_id
_entity_poly.type
_entity_poly.pdbx_seq_one_letter_code
_entity_poly.pdbx_strand_id
1 'polypeptide(L)'
;MVGDNGHDSLTARIASLEAEIVGLRKAVQTRTVIGQATGLISAVQGCTPQEGFQLLVRMSQHHNVKLHTIALKLLDLSTELGPRQAVRAVNTAPEPDAGPPPVVEWPGIEVVNAARRLVAAYEAAQHSGQDRPEVRRQLADQVESAGRLLAEKLSEAGWLTPDPGV
;
A
#
# COMPACT_ATOMS: atom_id res chain seq x y z
N MET A 1 -33.57 3.09 -30.55
CA MET A 1 -32.91 2.91 -29.23
C MET A 1 -31.41 2.99 -29.46
N VAL A 2 -30.87 4.21 -29.59
CA VAL A 2 -29.43 4.52 -29.80
C VAL A 2 -29.24 5.89 -29.14
N GLY A 3 -28.63 5.92 -27.95
CA GLY A 3 -28.48 7.16 -27.16
C GLY A 3 -27.61 7.01 -25.91
N ASP A 4 -27.34 5.79 -25.46
CA ASP A 4 -26.61 5.51 -24.21
C ASP A 4 -25.07 5.46 -24.39
N ASN A 5 -24.59 4.96 -25.54
CA ASN A 5 -23.16 4.73 -25.80
C ASN A 5 -22.26 5.98 -25.69
N GLY A 6 -22.82 7.17 -25.91
CA GLY A 6 -22.07 8.43 -25.78
C GLY A 6 -21.86 8.87 -24.33
N HIS A 7 -22.87 8.65 -23.48
CA HIS A 7 -22.78 8.93 -22.05
C HIS A 7 -21.87 7.93 -21.34
N ASP A 8 -21.91 6.66 -21.73
CA ASP A 8 -21.04 5.63 -21.16
C ASP A 8 -19.56 5.87 -21.50
N SER A 9 -19.27 6.25 -22.75
CA SER A 9 -17.92 6.59 -23.18
C SER A 9 -17.38 7.85 -22.48
N LEU A 10 -18.22 8.87 -22.33
CA LEU A 10 -17.86 10.09 -21.59
C LEU A 10 -17.62 9.78 -20.11
N THR A 11 -18.49 8.98 -19.49
CA THR A 11 -18.36 8.56 -18.08
C THR A 11 -17.07 7.77 -17.88
N ALA A 12 -16.77 6.81 -18.75
CA ALA A 12 -15.52 6.05 -18.72
C ALA A 12 -14.29 6.95 -18.89
N ARG A 13 -14.38 7.97 -19.77
CA ARG A 13 -13.29 8.94 -19.96
C ARG A 13 -13.08 9.83 -18.73
N ILE A 14 -14.16 10.28 -18.10
CA ILE A 14 -14.10 11.07 -16.86
C ILE A 14 -13.45 10.22 -15.75
N ALA A 15 -13.92 8.99 -15.53
CA ALA A 15 -13.35 8.09 -14.53
C ALA A 15 -11.84 7.83 -14.76
N SER A 16 -11.44 7.63 -16.02
CA SER A 16 -10.02 7.47 -16.38
C SER A 16 -9.19 8.71 -16.04
N LEU A 17 -9.69 9.91 -16.31
CA LEU A 17 -8.99 11.16 -16.01
C LEU A 17 -8.94 11.43 -14.50
N GLU A 18 -10.00 11.11 -13.77
CA GLU A 18 -10.03 11.19 -12.31
C GLU A 18 -8.99 10.26 -11.69
N ALA A 19 -8.91 9.01 -12.17
CA ALA A 19 -7.89 8.05 -11.74
C ALA A 19 -6.47 8.56 -12.03
N GLU A 20 -6.25 9.17 -13.21
CA GLU A 20 -4.96 9.77 -13.57
C GLU A 20 -4.60 10.93 -12.63
N ILE A 21 -5.54 11.85 -12.36
CA ILE A 21 -5.35 12.97 -11.42
C ILE A 21 -5.01 12.45 -10.03
N VAL A 22 -5.70 11.42 -9.54
CA VAL A 22 -5.42 10.79 -8.25
C VAL A 22 -4.02 10.19 -8.24
N GLY A 23 -3.64 9.47 -9.30
CA GLY A 23 -2.31 8.89 -9.46
C GLY A 23 -1.20 9.95 -9.44
N LEU A 24 -1.38 11.04 -10.19
CA LEU A 24 -0.44 12.17 -10.24
C LEU A 24 -0.31 12.86 -8.89
N ARG A 25 -1.43 13.14 -8.21
CA ARG A 25 -1.41 13.74 -6.86
C ARG A 25 -0.65 12.86 -5.87
N LYS A 26 -0.89 11.55 -5.90
CA LYS A 26 -0.16 10.58 -5.05
C LYS A 26 1.33 10.55 -5.37
N ALA A 27 1.71 10.61 -6.64
CA ALA A 27 3.12 10.65 -7.05
C ALA A 27 3.82 11.92 -6.57
N VAL A 28 3.16 13.08 -6.67
CA VAL A 28 3.68 14.36 -6.16
C VAL A 28 3.86 14.32 -4.64
N GLN A 29 2.84 13.89 -3.90
CA GLN A 29 2.92 13.75 -2.43
C GLN A 29 4.08 12.82 -2.04
N THR A 30 4.19 11.69 -2.71
CA THR A 30 5.27 10.72 -2.47
C THR A 30 6.64 11.34 -2.66
N ARG A 31 6.82 12.10 -3.76
CA ARG A 31 8.09 12.77 -4.06
C ARG A 31 8.41 13.87 -3.06
N THR A 32 7.41 14.61 -2.59
CA THR A 32 7.58 15.66 -1.58
C THR A 32 8.10 15.08 -0.26
N VAL A 33 7.46 14.03 0.26
CA VAL A 33 7.87 13.38 1.52
C VAL A 33 9.30 12.85 1.42
N ILE A 34 9.63 12.17 0.31
CA ILE A 34 10.98 11.65 0.08
C ILE A 34 12.01 12.80 0.03
N GLY A 35 11.67 13.92 -0.63
CA GLY A 35 12.51 15.11 -0.69
C GLY A 35 12.73 15.74 0.69
N GLN A 36 11.69 15.85 1.51
CA GLN A 36 11.77 16.38 2.88
C GLN A 36 12.66 15.50 3.76
N ALA A 37 12.45 14.19 3.75
CA ALA A 37 13.28 13.23 4.47
C ALA A 37 14.75 13.29 4.02
N THR A 38 14.98 13.41 2.71
CA THR A 38 16.32 13.59 2.14
C THR A 38 16.99 14.85 2.68
N GLY A 39 16.29 15.99 2.65
CA GLY A 39 16.80 17.26 3.17
C GLY A 39 17.11 17.19 4.68
N LEU A 40 16.24 16.52 5.45
CA LEU A 40 16.45 16.29 6.88
C LEU A 40 17.71 15.47 7.14
N ILE A 41 17.91 14.37 6.42
CA ILE A 41 19.12 13.54 6.52
C ILE A 41 20.36 14.37 6.17
N SER A 42 20.34 15.08 5.04
CA SER A 42 21.46 15.90 4.59
C SER A 42 21.85 16.96 5.61
N ALA A 43 20.86 17.63 6.21
CA ALA A 43 21.10 18.63 7.25
C ALA A 43 21.67 18.02 8.53
N VAL A 44 21.19 16.83 8.93
CA VAL A 44 21.67 16.12 10.14
C VAL A 44 23.09 15.60 9.97
N GLN A 45 23.39 15.00 8.82
CA GLN A 45 24.66 14.31 8.54
C GLN A 45 25.73 15.22 7.95
N GLY A 46 25.37 16.45 7.54
CA GLY A 46 26.29 17.37 6.88
C GLY A 46 26.72 16.88 5.48
N CYS A 47 25.83 16.19 4.76
CA CYS A 47 26.12 15.61 3.45
C CYS A 47 25.26 16.23 2.34
N THR A 48 25.57 15.91 1.09
CA THR A 48 24.80 16.37 -0.07
C THR A 48 23.39 15.74 -0.09
N PRO A 49 22.40 16.36 -0.76
CA PRO A 49 21.09 15.76 -0.99
C PRO A 49 21.16 14.38 -1.67
N GLN A 50 22.10 14.18 -2.59
CA GLN A 50 22.32 12.91 -3.26
C GLN A 50 22.76 11.82 -2.27
N GLU A 51 23.71 12.13 -1.39
CA GLU A 51 24.16 11.20 -0.35
C GLU A 51 23.06 10.93 0.69
N GLY A 52 22.29 11.95 1.05
CA GLY A 52 21.13 11.82 1.96
C GLY A 52 20.06 10.90 1.38
N PHE A 53 19.75 11.03 0.09
CA PHE A 53 18.81 10.15 -0.60
C PHE A 53 19.33 8.71 -0.65
N GLN A 54 20.62 8.51 -0.94
CA GLN A 54 21.23 7.18 -0.95
C GLN A 54 21.21 6.54 0.44
N LEU A 55 21.37 7.32 1.51
CA LEU A 55 21.22 6.81 2.88
C LEU A 55 19.77 6.39 3.16
N LEU A 56 18.78 7.18 2.73
CA LEU A 56 17.37 6.83 2.86
C LEU A 56 17.01 5.54 2.10
N VAL A 57 17.59 5.33 0.91
CA VAL A 57 17.46 4.07 0.16
C VAL A 57 18.04 2.89 0.93
N ARG A 58 19.23 3.04 1.51
CA ARG A 58 19.81 1.99 2.36
C ARG A 58 18.94 1.70 3.58
N MET A 59 18.41 2.72 4.25
CA MET A 59 17.47 2.54 5.36
C MET A 59 16.21 1.77 4.93
N SER A 60 15.63 2.11 3.77
CA SER A 60 14.46 1.43 3.18
C SER A 60 14.75 -0.05 2.92
N GLN A 61 15.90 -0.36 2.32
CA GLN A 61 16.33 -1.73 2.05
C GLN A 61 16.62 -2.51 3.34
N HIS A 62 17.31 -1.88 4.28
CA HIS A 62 17.64 -2.45 5.59
C HIS A 62 16.38 -2.81 6.39
N HIS A 63 15.30 -2.06 6.22
CA HIS A 63 14.00 -2.33 6.84
C HIS A 63 13.05 -3.15 5.96
N ASN A 64 13.42 -3.44 4.71
CA ASN A 64 12.56 -4.05 3.69
C ASN A 64 11.16 -3.38 3.59
N VAL A 65 11.11 -2.05 3.66
CA VAL A 65 9.87 -1.27 3.49
C VAL A 65 10.00 -0.30 2.32
N LYS A 66 8.87 0.16 1.78
CA LYS A 66 8.85 1.13 0.69
C LYS A 66 9.55 2.44 1.12
N LEU A 67 10.30 3.04 0.19
CA LEU A 67 11.07 4.27 0.44
C LEU A 67 10.21 5.41 1.00
N HIS A 68 9.01 5.61 0.47
CA HIS A 68 8.07 6.60 0.98
C HIS A 68 7.65 6.33 2.43
N THR A 69 7.48 5.05 2.80
CA THR A 69 7.07 4.65 4.14
C THR A 69 8.18 4.93 5.15
N ILE A 70 9.43 4.61 4.82
CA ILE A 70 10.56 4.94 5.71
C ILE A 70 10.78 6.45 5.81
N ALA A 71 10.52 7.19 4.73
CA ALA A 71 10.60 8.65 4.71
C ALA A 71 9.57 9.30 5.64
N LEU A 72 8.30 8.85 5.59
CA LEU A 72 7.27 9.29 6.55
C LEU A 72 7.67 8.97 7.99
N LYS A 73 8.05 7.72 8.27
CA LYS A 73 8.48 7.30 9.62
C LYS A 73 9.61 8.18 10.16
N LEU A 74 10.58 8.53 9.30
CA LEU A 74 11.67 9.42 9.69
C LEU A 74 11.17 10.83 10.05
N LEU A 75 10.26 11.39 9.26
CA LEU A 75 9.69 12.71 9.52
C LEU A 75 8.86 12.70 10.80
N ASP A 76 8.03 11.69 11.01
CA ASP A 76 7.21 11.54 12.23
C ASP A 76 8.11 11.49 13.48
N LEU A 77 9.11 10.59 13.48
CA LEU A 77 10.09 10.49 14.57
C LEU A 77 10.88 11.79 14.78
N SER A 78 11.09 12.58 13.73
CA SER A 78 11.79 13.87 13.86
C SER A 78 11.00 14.91 14.63
N THR A 79 9.67 14.82 14.60
CA THR A 79 8.80 15.70 15.39
C THR A 79 8.79 15.30 16.87
N GLU A 80 8.94 14.00 17.15
CA GLU A 80 8.89 13.45 18.52
C GLU A 80 10.26 13.51 19.22
N LEU A 81 11.33 13.10 18.53
CA LEU A 81 12.66 12.89 19.11
C LEU A 81 13.68 13.95 18.67
N GLY A 82 13.31 14.78 17.70
CA GLY A 82 14.21 15.70 17.02
C GLY A 82 14.99 15.05 15.86
N PRO A 83 15.53 15.85 14.91
CA PRO A 83 16.08 15.34 13.65
C PRO A 83 17.24 14.35 13.80
N ARG A 84 18.18 14.64 14.70
CA ARG A 84 19.37 13.79 14.91
C ARG A 84 19.00 12.42 15.47
N GLN A 85 18.10 12.38 16.45
CA GLN A 85 17.68 11.13 17.07
C GLN A 85 16.81 10.31 16.12
N ALA A 86 15.95 10.95 15.32
CA ALA A 86 15.16 10.27 14.30
C ALA A 86 16.03 9.59 13.24
N VAL A 87 17.02 10.29 12.68
CA VAL A 87 17.96 9.71 11.72
C VAL A 87 18.72 8.54 12.35
N ARG A 88 19.18 8.68 13.61
CA ARG A 88 19.83 7.57 14.32
C ARG A 88 18.88 6.39 14.48
N ALA A 89 17.67 6.60 15.01
CA ALA A 89 16.69 5.54 15.26
C ALA A 89 16.37 4.74 13.97
N VAL A 90 16.09 5.45 12.87
CA VAL A 90 15.83 4.83 11.56
C VAL A 90 17.07 4.17 10.97
N ASN A 91 18.27 4.58 11.34
CA ASN A 91 19.51 3.95 10.86
C ASN A 91 19.91 2.69 11.66
N THR A 92 19.48 2.55 12.92
CA THR A 92 20.17 1.64 13.87
C THR A 92 19.59 0.23 13.99
N ALA A 93 18.37 -0.11 13.53
CA ALA A 93 17.87 -1.49 13.68
C ALA A 93 16.61 -1.84 12.84
N PRO A 94 16.56 -3.02 12.18
CA PRO A 94 15.65 -4.09 12.57
C PRO A 94 16.16 -4.73 13.88
N GLU A 95 15.27 -5.06 14.80
CA GLU A 95 15.55 -5.67 16.12
C GLU A 95 16.70 -6.71 16.10
N PRO A 96 17.62 -6.73 17.08
CA PRO A 96 18.70 -7.71 17.17
C PRO A 96 18.25 -9.17 17.43
N ASP A 97 16.97 -9.40 17.76
CA ASP A 97 16.35 -10.73 17.90
C ASP A 97 15.55 -11.17 16.65
N ALA A 98 15.42 -10.29 15.65
CA ALA A 98 14.94 -10.71 14.35
C ALA A 98 16.09 -11.42 13.64
N GLY A 99 16.13 -12.75 13.71
CA GLY A 99 16.93 -13.58 12.80
C GLY A 99 16.70 -13.18 11.33
N PRO A 100 17.35 -13.87 10.35
CA PRO A 100 16.99 -13.67 8.95
C PRO A 100 15.46 -13.64 8.86
N PRO A 101 14.85 -12.64 8.16
CA PRO A 101 13.40 -12.51 8.13
C PRO A 101 12.85 -13.89 7.90
N PRO A 102 11.88 -14.37 8.73
CA PRO A 102 11.41 -15.75 8.63
C PRO A 102 11.21 -16.02 7.15
N VAL A 103 11.79 -17.10 6.64
CA VAL A 103 11.54 -17.50 5.26
C VAL A 103 10.06 -17.79 5.24
N VAL A 104 9.29 -16.77 4.88
CA VAL A 104 7.85 -16.84 4.85
C VAL A 104 7.57 -17.78 3.69
N GLU A 105 7.30 -19.03 4.01
CA GLU A 105 7.04 -20.08 3.04
C GLU A 105 5.76 -19.70 2.30
N TRP A 106 5.95 -19.10 1.13
CA TRP A 106 4.89 -18.43 0.39
C TRP A 106 3.73 -19.41 0.14
N PRO A 107 2.47 -19.02 0.41
CA PRO A 107 1.34 -19.95 0.49
C PRO A 107 0.82 -20.39 -0.90
N GLY A 108 1.62 -20.17 -1.94
CA GLY A 108 1.29 -20.52 -3.32
C GLY A 108 0.50 -19.47 -4.08
N ILE A 109 0.37 -19.69 -5.39
CA ILE A 109 -0.28 -18.78 -6.35
C ILE A 109 -1.79 -18.63 -6.06
N GLU A 110 -2.43 -19.65 -5.49
CA GLU A 110 -3.87 -19.66 -5.23
C GLU A 110 -4.29 -18.62 -4.19
N VAL A 111 -3.53 -18.45 -3.11
CA VAL A 111 -3.78 -17.40 -2.10
C VAL A 111 -3.66 -16.01 -2.72
N VAL A 112 -2.69 -15.81 -3.61
CA VAL A 112 -2.47 -14.53 -4.31
C VAL A 112 -3.63 -14.22 -5.25
N ASN A 113 -4.10 -15.21 -5.99
CA ASN A 113 -5.23 -15.08 -6.90
C ASN A 113 -6.51 -14.77 -6.13
N ALA A 114 -6.75 -15.44 -5.00
CA ALA A 114 -7.88 -15.16 -4.13
C ALA A 114 -7.81 -13.73 -3.56
N ALA A 115 -6.63 -13.30 -3.08
CA ALA A 115 -6.43 -11.95 -2.57
C ALA A 115 -6.66 -10.88 -3.64
N ARG A 116 -6.15 -11.10 -4.86
CA ARG A 116 -6.34 -10.18 -5.99
C ARG A 116 -7.82 -10.08 -6.39
N ARG A 117 -8.56 -11.19 -6.37
CA ARG A 117 -10.02 -11.18 -6.62
C ARG A 117 -10.76 -10.36 -5.58
N LEU A 118 -10.41 -10.50 -4.30
CA LEU A 118 -11.03 -9.71 -3.23
C LEU A 118 -10.75 -8.22 -3.40
N VAL A 119 -9.51 -7.83 -3.68
CA VAL A 119 -9.14 -6.43 -3.93
C VAL A 119 -9.92 -5.88 -5.11
N ALA A 120 -10.00 -6.61 -6.23
CA ALA A 120 -10.75 -6.20 -7.41
C ALA A 120 -12.26 -6.05 -7.13
N ALA A 121 -12.86 -6.97 -6.38
CA ALA A 121 -14.26 -6.87 -5.98
C ALA A 121 -14.52 -5.65 -5.08
N TYR A 122 -13.60 -5.36 -4.15
CA TYR A 122 -13.70 -4.20 -3.26
C TYR A 122 -13.55 -2.88 -4.02
N GLU A 123 -12.59 -2.80 -4.94
CA GLU A 123 -12.42 -1.64 -5.81
C GLU A 123 -13.67 -1.41 -6.67
N ALA A 124 -14.23 -2.46 -7.28
CA ALA A 124 -15.48 -2.36 -8.05
C ALA A 124 -16.65 -1.86 -7.18
N ALA A 125 -16.76 -2.35 -5.94
CA ALA A 125 -17.77 -1.87 -5.00
C ALA A 125 -17.58 -0.38 -4.64
N GLN A 126 -16.34 0.07 -4.41
CA GLN A 126 -16.04 1.47 -4.07
C GLN A 126 -16.34 2.46 -5.21
N HIS A 127 -16.13 2.08 -6.46
CA HIS A 127 -16.32 2.97 -7.61
C HIS A 127 -17.77 3.01 -8.13
N SER A 128 -18.69 2.19 -7.58
CA SER A 128 -20.10 2.06 -8.00
C SER A 128 -21.04 3.20 -7.53
N GLY A 129 -20.51 4.40 -7.30
CA GLY A 129 -21.10 5.48 -6.48
C GLY A 129 -22.52 5.99 -6.77
N GLN A 130 -23.24 5.49 -7.78
CA GLN A 130 -24.67 5.78 -8.05
C GLN A 130 -25.48 4.59 -8.59
N ASP A 131 -24.97 3.35 -8.51
CA ASP A 131 -25.59 2.19 -9.19
C ASP A 131 -26.90 1.69 -8.57
N ARG A 132 -27.75 1.07 -9.42
CA ARG A 132 -29.01 0.40 -9.04
C ARG A 132 -28.81 -0.46 -7.79
N PRO A 133 -29.78 -0.51 -6.86
CA PRO A 133 -29.66 -1.27 -5.60
C PRO A 133 -29.32 -2.75 -5.81
N GLU A 134 -29.71 -3.33 -6.95
CA GLU A 134 -29.39 -4.69 -7.38
C GLU A 134 -27.89 -4.87 -7.64
N VAL A 135 -27.25 -3.93 -8.35
CA VAL A 135 -25.82 -3.96 -8.67
C VAL A 135 -24.98 -3.81 -7.41
N ARG A 136 -25.37 -2.92 -6.49
CA ARG A 136 -24.68 -2.77 -5.19
C ARG A 136 -24.77 -4.04 -4.34
N ARG A 137 -25.91 -4.74 -4.33
CA ARG A 137 -26.04 -6.03 -3.64
C ARG A 137 -25.15 -7.09 -4.27
N GLN A 138 -25.16 -7.18 -5.60
CA GLN A 138 -24.30 -8.12 -6.33
C GLN A 138 -22.81 -7.88 -6.08
N LEU A 139 -22.36 -6.61 -6.05
CA LEU A 139 -20.97 -6.26 -5.73
C LEU A 139 -20.63 -6.60 -4.27
N ALA A 140 -21.55 -6.41 -3.32
CA ALA A 140 -21.35 -6.81 -1.94
C ALA A 140 -21.21 -8.34 -1.80
N ASP A 141 -22.06 -9.11 -2.47
CA ASP A 141 -22.00 -10.59 -2.51
C ASP A 141 -20.68 -11.09 -3.14
N GLN A 142 -20.18 -10.38 -4.15
CA GLN A 142 -18.87 -10.64 -4.77
C GLN A 142 -17.70 -10.39 -3.79
N VAL A 143 -17.74 -9.31 -3.01
CA VAL A 143 -16.73 -9.05 -1.98
C VAL A 143 -16.76 -10.14 -0.90
N GLU A 144 -17.96 -10.53 -0.44
CA GLU A 144 -18.12 -11.57 0.59
C GLU A 144 -17.62 -12.94 0.11
N SER A 145 -17.99 -13.34 -1.11
CA SER A 145 -17.55 -14.61 -1.69
C SER A 145 -16.04 -14.64 -1.97
N ALA A 146 -15.45 -13.55 -2.47
CA ALA A 146 -14.00 -13.45 -2.65
C ALA A 146 -13.25 -13.49 -1.30
N GLY A 147 -13.84 -12.90 -0.25
CA GLY A 147 -13.34 -12.96 1.12
C GLY A 147 -13.31 -14.39 1.68
N ARG A 148 -14.41 -15.13 1.52
CA ARG A 148 -14.47 -16.56 1.89
C ARG A 148 -13.43 -17.40 1.17
N LEU A 149 -13.28 -17.22 -0.14
CA LEU A 149 -12.28 -17.95 -0.94
C LEU A 149 -10.85 -17.67 -0.45
N LEU A 150 -10.53 -16.41 -0.13
CA LEU A 150 -9.22 -16.06 0.43
C LEU A 150 -8.98 -16.75 1.78
N ALA A 151 -9.98 -16.75 2.67
CA ALA A 151 -9.90 -17.44 3.96
C ALA A 151 -9.70 -18.96 3.81
N GLU A 152 -10.42 -19.59 2.88
CA GLU A 152 -10.24 -21.01 2.53
C GLU A 152 -8.81 -21.29 2.06
N LYS A 153 -8.29 -20.51 1.11
CA LYS A 153 -6.93 -20.72 0.57
C LYS A 153 -5.84 -20.44 1.60
N LEU A 154 -6.03 -19.46 2.48
CA LEU A 154 -5.12 -19.23 3.61
C LEU A 154 -5.15 -20.39 4.61
N SER A 155 -6.32 -21.02 4.81
CA SER A 155 -6.46 -22.19 5.69
C SER A 155 -5.80 -23.44 5.08
N GLU A 156 -6.02 -23.70 3.79
CA GLU A 156 -5.35 -24.79 3.04
C GLU A 156 -3.82 -24.66 3.09
N ALA A 157 -3.32 -23.43 3.01
CA ALA A 157 -1.89 -23.14 3.11
C ALA A 157 -1.34 -23.21 4.55
N GLY A 158 -2.20 -23.41 5.57
CA GLY A 158 -1.82 -23.42 6.98
C GLY A 158 -1.48 -22.05 7.57
N TRP A 159 -1.81 -20.97 6.86
CA TRP A 159 -1.55 -19.58 7.25
C TRP A 159 -2.68 -18.95 8.07
N LEU A 160 -3.87 -19.55 8.03
CA LEU A 160 -5.01 -19.17 8.85
C LEU A 160 -5.48 -20.41 9.60
N THR A 161 -5.36 -20.41 10.93
CA THR A 161 -6.04 -21.41 11.74
C THR A 161 -7.54 -21.09 11.73
N PRO A 162 -8.41 -22.05 11.39
CA PRO A 162 -9.85 -21.82 11.49
C PRO A 162 -10.19 -21.46 12.93
N ASP A 163 -10.97 -20.40 13.11
CA ASP A 163 -11.44 -19.94 14.42
C ASP A 163 -12.19 -21.10 15.12
N PRO A 164 -11.74 -21.58 16.29
CA PRO A 164 -12.45 -22.63 17.02
C PRO A 164 -13.70 -22.04 17.70
N GLY A 165 -14.74 -21.78 16.91
CA GLY A 165 -16.12 -21.71 17.42
C GLY A 165 -16.93 -20.46 17.05
N VAL A 166 -17.94 -20.68 16.21
CA VAL A 166 -19.33 -20.22 16.43
C VAL A 166 -20.24 -21.42 16.27
#